data_AF-A0A9E0IEM9-F1
#
_entry.id   AF-A0A9E0IEM9-F1
#
_cell.length_a   1.000
_cell.length_b   1.000
_cell.length_c   1.000
_cell.angle_alpha   90.00
_cell.angle_beta   90.00
_cell.angle_gamma   90.00
#
_symmetry.space_group_name_H-M   'P 1'
#
loop_
_entity.id
_entity.type
_entity.pdbx_description
1 polymer ?
#
loop_
_entity_poly.entity_id
_entity_poly.type
_entity_poly.pdbx_seq_one_letter_code
_entity_poly.pdbx_strand_id
1 'polypeptide(L)'
;MNDIKEGPNDSMQLWAIPTAGKPRSLGVVAPQIKTAQIPATSKMLADITQLAISVENKGGVETGKEPRLPYLFKGALIQKAM
;
A
#
# COMPACT_ATOMS: atom_id res chain seq x y z
N MET A 1 -6.86 -17.65 -0.38
CA MET A 1 -6.25 -16.36 -0.80
C MET A 1 -7.15 -15.77 -1.87
N ASN A 2 -7.57 -14.51 -1.72
CA ASN A 2 -8.35 -13.86 -2.77
C ASN A 2 -7.43 -13.53 -3.95
N ASP A 3 -7.67 -14.15 -5.10
CA ASP A 3 -7.02 -13.80 -6.37
C ASP A 3 -7.64 -12.50 -6.89
N ILE A 4 -7.30 -11.37 -6.27
CA ILE A 4 -7.69 -10.07 -6.77
C ILE A 4 -6.82 -9.76 -7.98
N LYS A 5 -7.45 -9.68 -9.15
CA LYS A 5 -6.82 -9.21 -10.39
C LYS A 5 -7.23 -7.76 -10.63
N GLU A 6 -6.26 -6.91 -10.84
CA GLU A 6 -6.49 -5.53 -11.31
C GLU A 6 -7.25 -5.57 -12.64
N GLY A 7 -8.27 -4.72 -12.80
CA GLY A 7 -8.83 -4.46 -14.11
C GLY A 7 -7.77 -3.82 -15.02
N PRO A 8 -7.98 -3.82 -16.36
CA PRO A 8 -6.99 -3.31 -17.32
C PRO A 8 -6.63 -1.82 -17.13
N ASN A 9 -7.45 -1.07 -16.38
CA ASN A 9 -7.26 0.34 -16.06
C ASN A 9 -7.06 0.60 -14.56
N ASP A 10 -6.78 -0.45 -13.80
CA ASP A 10 -6.61 -0.37 -12.35
C ASP A 10 -5.16 -0.63 -11.97
N SER A 11 -4.79 -0.21 -10.76
CA SER A 11 -3.51 -0.52 -10.14
C SER A 11 -3.70 -0.71 -8.65
N MET A 12 -3.02 -1.69 -8.05
CA MET A 12 -2.97 -1.83 -6.60
C MET A 12 -1.97 -0.83 -6.04
N GLN A 13 -2.37 -0.12 -4.98
CA GLN A 13 -1.49 0.79 -4.27
C GLN A 13 -1.27 0.33 -2.84
N LEU A 14 0.00 0.35 -2.40
CA LEU A 14 0.36 0.08 -1.02
C LEU A 14 0.31 1.38 -0.20
N TRP A 15 -0.21 1.27 1.01
CA TRP A 15 -0.36 2.36 1.94
C TRP A 15 0.31 2.08 3.27
N ALA A 16 0.95 3.11 3.79
CA ALA A 16 1.40 3.25 5.16
C ALA A 16 0.28 3.84 6.02
N ILE A 17 -0.13 3.14 7.07
CA ILE A 17 -1.14 3.62 8.01
C ILE A 17 -0.45 3.97 9.34
N PRO A 18 -0.29 5.27 9.65
CA PRO A 18 0.30 5.69 10.90
C PRO A 18 -0.65 5.49 12.10
N THR A 19 -0.12 5.53 13.31
CA THR A 19 -0.92 5.53 14.55
C THR A 19 -1.89 6.72 14.62
N ALA A 20 -1.48 7.86 14.06
CA ALA A 20 -2.27 9.07 13.96
C ALA A 20 -1.99 9.79 12.64
N GLY A 21 -3.01 10.43 12.07
CA GLY A 21 -2.92 11.14 10.80
C GLY A 21 -3.42 10.33 9.61
N LYS A 22 -3.08 10.80 8.41
CA LYS A 22 -3.62 10.27 7.15
C LYS A 22 -2.77 9.12 6.60
N PRO A 23 -3.38 8.17 5.88
CA PRO A 23 -2.65 7.18 5.08
C PRO A 23 -1.64 7.85 4.14
N ARG A 24 -0.45 7.28 4.02
CA ARG A 24 0.58 7.74 3.08
C ARG A 24 0.77 6.70 1.98
N SER A 25 0.79 7.14 0.73
CA SER A 25 1.12 6.24 -0.38
C SER A 25 2.57 5.77 -0.26
N LEU A 26 2.76 4.45 -0.36
CA LEU A 26 4.08 3.82 -0.50
C LEU A 26 4.36 3.46 -1.97
N GLY A 27 3.42 3.70 -2.87
CA GLY A 27 3.55 3.46 -4.31
C GLY A 27 2.70 2.30 -4.82
N VAL A 28 2.67 2.20 -6.15
CA VAL A 28 1.95 1.15 -6.87
C VAL A 28 2.67 -0.19 -6.73
N VAL A 29 1.92 -1.25 -6.42
CA VAL A 29 2.41 -2.62 -6.41
C VAL A 29 2.49 -3.08 -7.86
N ALA A 30 3.68 -3.48 -8.31
CA ALA A 30 3.84 -3.96 -9.68
C ALA A 30 3.05 -5.26 -9.89
N PRO A 31 2.28 -5.38 -10.98
CA PRO A 31 1.51 -6.57 -11.26
C PRO A 31 2.43 -7.76 -11.51
N GLN A 32 1.93 -8.98 -11.24
CA GLN A 32 2.60 -10.25 -11.55
C GLN A 32 3.91 -10.52 -10.79
N ILE A 33 4.28 -9.71 -9.80
CA ILE A 33 5.41 -10.00 -8.91
C ILE A 33 4.89 -10.72 -7.66
N LYS A 34 5.43 -11.93 -7.39
CA LYS A 34 5.07 -12.70 -6.18
C LYS A 34 5.41 -11.96 -4.87
N THR A 35 6.49 -11.19 -4.88
CA THR A 35 6.95 -10.37 -3.76
C THR A 35 7.42 -9.02 -4.27
N ALA A 36 6.53 -8.02 -4.31
CA ALA A 36 6.90 -6.67 -4.68
C ALA A 36 7.92 -6.08 -3.70
N GLN A 37 8.96 -5.43 -4.22
CA GLN A 37 9.92 -4.67 -3.43
C GLN A 37 9.58 -3.19 -3.58
N ILE A 38 9.33 -2.52 -2.47
CA ILE A 38 9.04 -1.09 -2.45
C ILE A 38 10.16 -0.40 -1.67
N PRO A 39 10.81 0.61 -2.26
CA PRO A 39 11.80 1.41 -1.55
C PRO A 39 11.16 2.06 -0.32
N ALA A 40 11.64 1.70 0.87
CA ALA A 40 11.20 2.27 2.13
C ALA A 40 12.41 2.68 2.96
N THR A 41 12.32 3.84 3.61
CA THR A 41 13.32 4.29 4.58
C THR A 41 12.84 4.00 6.00
N SER A 42 13.75 3.82 6.95
CA SER A 42 13.39 3.63 8.37
C SER A 42 12.52 4.78 8.89
N LYS A 43 12.75 6.00 8.41
CA LYS A 43 11.93 7.18 8.71
C LYS A 43 10.49 7.04 8.21
N MET A 44 10.28 6.43 7.04
CA MET A 44 8.94 6.17 6.52
C MET A 44 8.17 5.17 7.38
N LEU A 45 8.88 4.25 8.06
CA LEU A 45 8.28 3.17 8.85
C LEU A 45 8.12 3.50 10.34
N ALA A 46 8.74 4.57 10.83
CA ALA A 46 8.89 4.85 12.26
C ALA A 46 7.58 5.01 13.04
N ASP A 47 6.53 5.52 12.41
CA ASP A 47 5.22 5.81 12.99
C ASP A 47 4.09 4.93 12.45
N ILE A 48 4.43 3.92 11.63
CA ILE A 48 3.47 3.02 10.98
C ILE A 48 3.19 1.82 11.86
N THR A 49 1.90 1.50 12.04
CA THR A 49 1.47 0.25 12.67
C THR A 49 0.84 -0.73 11.70
N GLN A 50 0.32 -0.24 10.57
CA GLN A 50 -0.42 -1.08 9.63
C GLN A 50 -0.05 -0.76 8.18
N LEU A 51 -0.16 -1.78 7.33
CA LEU A 51 -0.13 -1.67 5.88
C LEU A 51 -1.53 -1.90 5.33
N ALA A 52 -1.86 -1.23 4.24
CA ALA A 52 -3.13 -1.46 3.53
C ALA A 52 -2.94 -1.46 2.01
N ILE A 53 -3.84 -2.11 1.29
CA ILE A 53 -3.88 -2.14 -0.18
C ILE A 53 -5.27 -1.68 -0.63
N SER A 54 -5.33 -0.78 -1.59
CA SER A 54 -6.57 -0.42 -2.31
C SER A 54 -6.37 -0.59 -3.81
N VAL A 55 -7.49 -0.66 -4.54
CA VAL A 55 -7.50 -0.51 -5.99
C VAL A 55 -7.60 0.98 -6.32
N GLU A 56 -6.76 1.44 -7.23
CA GLU A 56 -6.72 2.81 -7.71
C GLU A 56 -6.79 2.85 -9.23
N ASN A 57 -6.97 4.05 -9.80
CA ASN A 57 -6.82 4.23 -11.24
C ASN A 57 -5.39 3.86 -11.67
N LYS A 58 -5.23 3.48 -12.94
CA LYS A 58 -3.92 3.17 -13.53
C LYS A 58 -2.89 4.26 -13.21
N GLY A 59 -1.75 3.83 -12.66
CA GLY A 59 -0.68 4.74 -12.24
C GLY A 59 -0.76 5.16 -10.77
N GLY A 60 -1.81 4.75 -10.06
CA GLY A 60 -1.98 5.03 -8.63
C GLY A 60 -2.60 6.39 -8.36
N VAL A 61 -2.56 6.78 -7.09
CA VAL A 61 -3.10 8.05 -6.61
C VAL A 61 -2.00 9.11 -6.55
N GLU A 62 -2.35 10.36 -6.85
CA GLU A 62 -1.46 11.51 -6.70
C GLU A 62 -0.87 11.60 -5.28
N THR A 63 0.40 11.99 -5.18
CA THR A 63 1.09 12.13 -3.89
C THR A 63 0.33 13.05 -2.94
N GLY A 64 0.06 12.54 -1.73
CA GLY A 64 -0.62 13.30 -0.67
C GLY A 64 -2.16 13.20 -0.68
N LYS A 65 -2.76 12.51 -1.66
CA LYS A 65 -4.19 12.19 -1.65
C LYS A 65 -4.46 10.89 -0.89
N GLU A 66 -5.69 10.76 -0.41
CA GLU A 66 -6.21 9.57 0.26
C GLU A 66 -6.62 8.50 -0.76
N PRO A 67 -6.78 7.22 -0.34
CA PRO A 67 -7.25 6.16 -1.21
C PRO A 67 -8.60 6.51 -1.84
N ARG A 68 -8.77 6.22 -3.14
CA ARG A 68 -10.03 6.49 -3.84
C ARG A 68 -11.10 5.49 -3.47
N LEU A 69 -10.69 4.23 -3.29
CA LEU A 69 -11.56 3.10 -3.00
C LEU A 69 -11.27 2.52 -1.61
N PRO A 70 -12.21 1.77 -1.01
CA PRO A 70 -11.96 1.04 0.22
C PRO A 70 -10.74 0.11 0.13
N TYR A 71 -10.14 -0.16 1.28
CA TYR A 71 -9.04 -1.11 1.37
C TYR A 71 -9.52 -2.53 1.07
N LEU A 72 -8.83 -3.19 0.15
CA LEU A 72 -8.94 -4.63 -0.10
C LEU A 72 -8.29 -5.44 1.02
N PHE A 73 -7.21 -4.90 1.59
CA PHE A 73 -6.46 -5.49 2.68
C PHE A 73 -6.00 -4.40 3.64
N LYS A 74 -6.02 -4.71 4.94
CA LYS A 74 -5.41 -3.90 6.00
C LYS A 74 -4.91 -4.81 7.10
N GLY A 75 -3.64 -4.69 7.49
CA GLY A 75 -3.02 -5.59 8.46
C GLY A 75 -1.80 -4.98 9.15
N ALA A 76 -1.30 -5.62 10.19
CA ALA A 76 -0.15 -5.13 10.97
C ALA A 76 1.14 -5.09 10.15
N LEU A 77 1.97 -4.06 10.38
CA LEU A 77 3.36 -4.06 9.94
C LEU A 77 4.15 -5.04 10.80
N ILE A 78 4.70 -6.08 10.19
CA ILE A 78 5.54 -7.06 10.89
C ILE A 78 6.99 -6.63 10.79
N GLN A 79 7.61 -6.31 11.93
CA GLN A 79 9.05 -6.13 12.04
C GLN A 79 9.65 -7.45 12.51
N LYS A 80 10.40 -8.11 11.63
CA LYS A 80 11.12 -9.32 12.01
C LYS A 80 12.26 -8.92 12.95
N ALA A 81 12.20 -9.41 14.20
CA ALA A 81 13.34 -9.31 15.10
C ALA A 81 14.51 -10.10 14.48
N MET A 82 15.72 -9.50 14.52
CA MET A 82 16.93 -10.13 14.02
C MET A 82 17.30 -11.36 14.85
#